data_AF-A0A7W0SJ49-F1
#
_entry.id   AF-A0A7W0SJ49-F1
#
_cell.length_a   1.000
_cell.length_b   1.000
_cell.length_c   1.000
_cell.angle_alpha   90.00
_cell.angle_beta   90.00
_cell.angle_gamma   90.00
#
_symmetry.space_group_name_H-M   'P 1'
#
loop_
_entity.id
_entity.type
_entity.pdbx_description
1 polymer ?
#
loop_
_entity_poly.entity_id
_entity_poly.type
_entity_poly.pdbx_seq_one_letter_code
_entity_poly.pdbx_strand_id
1 'polypeptide(L)'
;MEILEIVAENYLGKSVLAHRSGLKAGLLKIGRKAKASESSPEEKKRISAIVELCFEYKRESDPDERQNILETLDEIVRNEPIELPTQRIEQWDEKLAVENRDYRKLKSRDEKRVQAFLKKYFSCKAKAGLKTQVEVAKAAGLGRTQVTVLESGEHMPQQKTLQKLAKAFEVDVTELM
;
A
#
# COMPACT_ATOMS: atom_id res chain seq x y z
N MET A 1 3.82 -36.21 -22.36
CA MET A 1 3.82 -35.27 -21.23
C MET A 1 5.07 -34.41 -21.31
N GLU A 2 4.95 -33.12 -21.05
CA GLU A 2 6.09 -32.21 -21.02
C GLU A 2 6.85 -32.31 -19.68
N ILE A 3 8.14 -31.97 -19.67
CA ILE A 3 8.98 -32.13 -18.46
C ILE A 3 8.41 -31.34 -17.27
N LEU A 4 7.92 -30.11 -17.50
CA LEU A 4 7.31 -29.29 -16.45
C LEU A 4 5.99 -29.86 -15.93
N GLU A 5 5.21 -30.51 -16.79
CA GLU A 5 3.99 -31.22 -16.39
C GLU A 5 4.32 -32.42 -15.51
N ILE A 6 5.36 -33.19 -15.86
CA ILE A 6 5.84 -34.34 -15.07
C ILE A 6 6.34 -33.88 -13.69
N VAL A 7 7.12 -32.79 -13.65
CA VAL A 7 7.58 -32.21 -12.38
C VAL A 7 6.38 -31.77 -11.55
N ALA A 8 5.48 -30.95 -12.09
CA ALA A 8 4.32 -30.51 -11.34
C ALA A 8 3.45 -31.69 -10.85
N GLU A 9 3.26 -32.74 -11.66
CA GLU A 9 2.47 -33.92 -11.26
C GLU A 9 3.10 -34.68 -10.09
N ASN A 10 4.44 -34.82 -10.09
CA ASN A 10 5.18 -35.53 -9.05
C ASN A 10 5.21 -34.79 -7.70
N TYR A 11 5.11 -33.47 -7.72
CA TYR A 11 5.24 -32.65 -6.52
C TYR A 11 3.92 -32.07 -6.01
N LEU A 12 3.00 -31.68 -6.91
CA LEU A 12 1.67 -31.19 -6.57
C LEU A 12 0.63 -32.32 -6.44
N GLY A 13 0.85 -33.42 -7.18
CA GLY A 13 -0.06 -34.55 -7.24
C GLY A 13 -1.06 -34.49 -8.39
N LYS A 14 -1.42 -35.67 -8.91
CA LYS A 14 -2.35 -35.85 -10.04
C LYS A 14 -3.70 -35.16 -9.85
N SER A 15 -4.26 -35.24 -8.65
CA SER A 15 -5.57 -34.63 -8.33
C SER A 15 -5.49 -33.10 -8.43
N VAL A 16 -4.48 -32.48 -7.84
CA VAL A 16 -4.32 -31.01 -7.83
C VAL A 16 -4.20 -30.47 -9.25
N LEU A 17 -3.38 -31.11 -10.08
CA LEU A 17 -3.20 -30.75 -11.48
C LEU A 17 -4.44 -30.98 -12.34
N ALA A 18 -5.25 -32.01 -12.04
CA ALA A 18 -6.50 -32.27 -12.75
C ALA A 18 -7.56 -31.18 -12.48
N HIS A 19 -7.61 -30.66 -11.25
CA HIS A 19 -8.54 -29.59 -10.87
C HIS A 19 -8.11 -28.20 -11.36
N ARG A 20 -6.82 -28.01 -11.71
CA ARG A 20 -6.27 -26.74 -12.23
C ARG A 20 -5.87 -26.88 -13.70
N SER A 21 -6.88 -26.95 -14.58
CA SER A 21 -6.68 -27.08 -16.03
C SER A 21 -5.86 -25.95 -16.65
N GLY A 22 -5.98 -24.72 -16.12
CA GLY A 22 -5.18 -23.56 -16.52
C GLY A 22 -3.69 -23.74 -16.27
N LEU A 23 -3.33 -24.18 -15.05
CA LEU A 23 -1.95 -24.52 -14.68
C LEU A 23 -1.36 -25.55 -15.64
N LYS A 24 -2.08 -26.66 -15.86
CA LYS A 24 -1.65 -27.73 -16.76
C LYS A 24 -1.39 -27.23 -18.18
N ALA A 25 -2.33 -26.47 -18.74
CA ALA A 25 -2.23 -25.95 -20.09
C ALA A 25 -1.05 -24.98 -20.26
N GLY A 26 -0.79 -24.12 -19.28
CA GLY A 26 0.32 -23.19 -19.37
C GLY A 26 1.68 -23.83 -19.11
N LEU A 27 1.80 -24.84 -18.24
CA LEU A 27 3.03 -25.64 -18.10
C LEU A 27 3.42 -26.33 -19.41
N LEU A 28 2.43 -26.88 -20.14
CA LEU A 28 2.64 -27.44 -21.48
C LEU A 28 3.15 -26.39 -22.48
N LYS A 29 2.58 -25.18 -22.46
CA LYS A 29 2.99 -24.08 -23.35
C LYS A 29 4.43 -23.64 -23.08
N ILE A 30 4.80 -23.49 -21.81
CA ILE A 30 6.16 -23.11 -21.39
C ILE A 30 7.16 -24.21 -21.76
N GLY A 31 6.84 -25.48 -21.47
CA GLY A 31 7.70 -26.62 -21.79
C GLY A 31 8.02 -26.73 -23.28
N ARG A 32 7.02 -26.50 -24.15
CA ARG A 32 7.21 -26.48 -25.61
C ARG A 32 8.13 -25.35 -26.06
N LYS A 33 7.97 -24.14 -25.52
CA LYS A 33 8.84 -22.99 -25.82
C LYS A 33 10.29 -23.24 -25.41
N ALA A 34 10.50 -23.85 -24.24
CA ALA A 34 11.84 -24.17 -23.75
C ALA A 34 12.58 -25.17 -24.65
N LYS A 35 11.87 -26.17 -25.22
CA LYS A 35 12.43 -27.15 -26.17
C LYS A 35 12.78 -26.56 -27.53
N ALA A 36 12.09 -25.51 -27.96
CA ALA A 36 12.33 -24.86 -29.25
C ALA A 36 13.64 -24.04 -29.30
N SER A 37 14.45 -24.05 -28.23
CA SER A 37 15.66 -23.21 -28.08
C SER A 37 15.40 -21.70 -28.12
N GLU A 38 14.14 -21.26 -28.00
CA GLU A 38 13.71 -19.86 -27.93
C GLU A 38 13.54 -19.35 -26.48
N SER A 39 14.20 -19.97 -25.52
CA SER A 39 14.07 -19.58 -24.11
C SER A 39 14.93 -18.36 -23.77
N SER A 40 14.30 -17.20 -23.66
CA SER A 40 14.93 -15.98 -23.15
C SER A 40 15.40 -16.15 -21.69
N PRO A 41 16.31 -15.30 -21.19
CA PRO A 41 16.72 -15.32 -19.78
C PRO A 41 15.53 -15.22 -18.80
N GLU A 42 14.51 -14.44 -19.15
CA GLU A 42 13.28 -14.27 -18.37
C GLU A 42 12.47 -15.57 -18.32
N GLU A 43 12.32 -16.26 -19.45
CA GLU A 43 11.60 -17.54 -19.49
C GLU A 43 12.35 -18.62 -18.69
N LYS A 44 13.70 -18.60 -18.67
CA LYS A 44 14.48 -19.50 -17.80
C LYS A 44 14.26 -19.21 -16.31
N LYS A 45 14.22 -17.94 -15.91
CA LYS A 45 13.88 -17.56 -14.52
C LYS A 45 12.48 -18.02 -14.14
N ARG A 46 11.53 -17.83 -15.04
CA ARG A 46 10.15 -18.28 -14.87
C ARG A 46 10.05 -19.80 -14.68
N ILE A 47 10.78 -20.57 -15.49
CA ILE A 47 10.86 -22.03 -15.34
C ILE A 47 11.47 -22.42 -13.98
N SER A 48 12.55 -21.75 -13.56
CA SER A 48 13.16 -21.98 -12.23
C SER A 48 12.14 -21.77 -11.11
N ALA A 49 11.43 -20.64 -11.13
CA ALA A 49 10.42 -20.31 -10.13
C ALA A 49 9.30 -21.34 -10.06
N ILE A 50 8.81 -21.83 -11.21
CA ILE A 50 7.80 -22.90 -11.27
C ILE A 50 8.31 -24.18 -10.58
N VAL A 51 9.55 -24.58 -10.86
CA VAL A 51 10.15 -25.79 -10.29
C VAL A 51 10.35 -25.64 -8.78
N GLU A 52 10.84 -24.49 -8.33
CA GLU A 52 11.04 -24.16 -6.92
C GLU A 52 9.71 -24.21 -6.15
N LEU A 53 8.67 -23.55 -6.65
CA LEU A 53 7.35 -23.55 -6.01
C LEU A 53 6.72 -24.95 -5.97
N CYS A 54 6.94 -25.79 -6.98
CA CYS A 54 6.53 -27.19 -6.91
C CYS A 54 7.22 -27.93 -5.75
N PHE A 55 8.52 -27.67 -5.54
CA PHE A 55 9.25 -28.29 -4.43
C PHE A 55 8.79 -27.77 -3.06
N GLU A 56 8.51 -26.47 -2.96
CA GLU A 56 7.98 -25.86 -1.75
C GLU A 56 6.59 -26.40 -1.41
N TYR A 57 5.69 -26.52 -2.39
CA TYR A 57 4.36 -27.08 -2.17
C TYR A 57 4.39 -28.45 -1.48
N LYS A 58 5.33 -29.31 -1.89
CA LYS A 58 5.48 -30.66 -1.31
C LYS A 58 6.00 -30.63 0.12
N ARG A 59 6.79 -29.62 0.49
CA ARG A 59 7.41 -29.46 1.81
C ARG A 59 6.54 -28.67 2.78
N GLU A 60 5.71 -27.77 2.26
CA GLU A 60 4.79 -26.97 3.05
C GLU A 60 3.79 -27.87 3.76
N SER A 61 3.47 -27.55 5.01
CA SER A 61 2.50 -28.27 5.84
C SER A 61 1.25 -27.44 6.11
N ASP A 62 1.37 -26.11 6.06
CA ASP A 62 0.27 -25.20 6.27
C ASP A 62 -0.69 -25.19 5.05
N PRO A 63 -2.00 -25.41 5.24
CA PRO A 63 -2.96 -25.43 4.14
C PRO A 63 -3.10 -24.09 3.41
N ASP A 64 -3.01 -22.97 4.11
CA ASP A 64 -3.17 -21.64 3.53
C ASP A 64 -1.95 -21.29 2.70
N GLU A 65 -0.74 -21.58 3.20
CA GLU A 65 0.49 -21.38 2.43
C GLU A 65 0.58 -22.33 1.21
N ARG A 66 0.11 -23.57 1.33
CA ARG A 66 -0.03 -24.46 0.16
C ARG A 66 -0.96 -23.87 -0.89
N GLN A 67 -2.06 -23.25 -0.47
CA GLN A 67 -2.98 -22.60 -1.39
C GLN A 67 -2.34 -21.37 -2.04
N ASN A 68 -1.62 -20.54 -1.29
CA ASN A 68 -0.86 -19.39 -1.80
C ASN A 68 0.17 -19.80 -2.86
N ILE A 69 0.88 -20.91 -2.64
CA ILE A 69 1.84 -21.46 -3.61
C ILE A 69 1.14 -21.87 -4.91
N LEU A 70 -0.03 -22.51 -4.83
CA LEU A 70 -0.79 -22.89 -6.03
C LEU A 70 -1.32 -21.66 -6.81
N GLU A 71 -1.75 -20.61 -6.11
CA GLU A 71 -2.17 -19.36 -6.72
C GLU A 71 -1.00 -18.66 -7.41
N THR A 72 0.16 -18.62 -6.74
CA THR A 72 1.40 -18.09 -7.32
C THR A 72 1.82 -18.87 -8.57
N LEU A 73 1.71 -20.21 -8.55
CA LEU A 73 1.98 -21.05 -9.72
C LEU A 73 1.03 -20.72 -10.88
N ASP A 74 -0.25 -20.51 -10.62
CA ASP A 74 -1.22 -20.10 -11.63
C ASP A 74 -0.85 -18.72 -12.23
N GLU A 75 -0.47 -17.76 -11.40
CA GLU A 75 -0.05 -16.42 -11.84
C GLU A 75 1.19 -16.47 -12.74
N ILE A 76 2.24 -17.17 -12.30
CA ILE A 76 3.47 -17.33 -13.07
C ILE A 76 3.18 -18.03 -14.40
N VAL A 77 2.27 -19.00 -14.42
CA VAL A 77 1.92 -19.73 -15.62
C VAL A 77 1.03 -18.92 -16.57
N ARG A 78 0.18 -18.02 -16.05
CA ARG A 78 -0.54 -17.03 -16.88
C ARG A 78 0.41 -16.02 -17.50
N ASN A 79 1.40 -15.55 -16.74
CA ASN A 79 2.36 -14.52 -17.18
C ASN A 79 1.64 -13.29 -17.76
N GLU A 80 0.56 -12.90 -17.08
CA GLU A 80 -0.16 -11.68 -17.35
C GLU A 80 0.67 -10.49 -16.80
N PRO A 81 0.76 -9.37 -17.53
CA PRO A 81 1.36 -8.17 -16.99
C PRO A 81 0.64 -7.75 -15.72
N ILE A 82 1.39 -7.44 -14.66
CA ILE A 82 0.81 -6.85 -13.46
C ILE A 82 0.32 -5.45 -13.84
N GLU A 83 -1.00 -5.28 -13.86
CA GLU A 83 -1.59 -3.96 -14.03
C GLU A 83 -1.43 -3.17 -12.72
N LEU A 84 -0.57 -2.16 -12.76
CA LEU A 84 -0.47 -1.22 -11.65
C LEU A 84 -1.74 -0.37 -11.60
N PRO A 85 -2.27 -0.06 -10.40
CA PRO A 85 -3.37 0.88 -10.27
C PRO A 85 -3.02 2.20 -10.97
N THR A 86 -3.82 2.58 -11.96
CA THR A 86 -3.68 3.86 -12.68
C THR A 86 -4.27 5.03 -11.90
N GLN A 87 -5.04 4.72 -10.85
CA GLN A 87 -5.71 5.68 -9.99
C GLN A 87 -4.72 6.36 -9.05
N ARG A 88 -4.86 7.67 -8.89
CA ARG A 88 -4.11 8.45 -7.90
C ARG A 88 -4.67 8.24 -6.51
N ILE A 89 -3.87 8.56 -5.49
CA ILE A 89 -4.24 8.42 -4.07
C ILE A 89 -5.52 9.20 -3.75
N GLU A 90 -5.70 10.38 -4.34
CA GLU A 90 -6.89 11.22 -4.12
C GLU A 90 -8.17 10.53 -4.62
N GLN A 91 -8.08 9.79 -5.72
CA GLN A 91 -9.21 9.06 -6.28
C GLN A 91 -9.60 7.87 -5.38
N TRP A 92 -8.62 7.25 -4.73
CA TRP A 92 -8.87 6.22 -3.72
C TRP A 92 -9.52 6.80 -2.46
N ASP A 93 -9.06 7.96 -1.99
CA ASP A 93 -9.65 8.66 -0.85
C ASP A 93 -11.11 9.06 -1.12
N GLU A 94 -11.42 9.59 -2.31
CA GLU A 94 -12.79 9.89 -2.74
C GLU A 94 -13.66 8.63 -2.80
N LYS A 95 -13.15 7.56 -3.42
CA LYS A 95 -13.86 6.29 -3.55
C LYS A 95 -14.17 5.70 -2.17
N LEU A 96 -13.19 5.66 -1.27
CA LEU A 96 -13.37 5.16 0.09
C LEU A 96 -14.35 6.02 0.90
N ALA A 97 -14.34 7.34 0.71
CA ALA A 97 -15.30 8.22 1.36
C ALA A 97 -16.75 7.94 0.92
N VAL A 98 -16.96 7.49 -0.32
CA VAL A 98 -18.27 7.10 -0.85
C VAL A 98 -18.65 5.67 -0.42
N GLU A 99 -17.76 4.71 -0.59
CA GLU A 99 -18.11 3.28 -0.46
C GLU A 99 -18.01 2.76 0.98
N ASN A 100 -17.12 3.32 1.80
CA ASN A 100 -16.84 2.81 3.13
C ASN A 100 -17.37 3.75 4.22
N ARG A 101 -18.38 3.28 4.96
CA ARG A 101 -19.04 4.05 6.04
C ARG A 101 -18.08 4.42 7.17
N ASP A 102 -17.20 3.51 7.57
CA ASP A 102 -16.29 3.73 8.70
C ASP A 102 -15.17 4.68 8.32
N TYR A 103 -14.67 4.57 7.09
CA TYR A 103 -13.74 5.54 6.52
C TYR A 103 -14.37 6.94 6.44
N ARG A 104 -15.61 7.07 5.95
CA ARG A 104 -16.32 8.36 5.90
C ARG A 104 -16.46 9.00 7.27
N LYS A 105 -16.80 8.23 8.30
CA LYS A 105 -16.88 8.72 9.68
C LYS A 105 -15.51 9.16 10.21
N LEU A 106 -14.47 8.39 9.93
CA LEU A 106 -13.09 8.70 10.33
C LEU A 106 -12.64 10.03 9.69
N LYS A 107 -12.80 10.15 8.37
CA LYS A 107 -12.47 11.35 7.59
C LYS A 107 -13.21 12.59 8.12
N SER A 108 -14.53 12.50 8.29
CA SER A 108 -15.33 13.61 8.82
C SER A 108 -14.91 14.01 10.25
N ARG A 109 -14.51 13.05 11.09
CA ARG A 109 -14.01 13.34 12.44
C ARG A 109 -12.69 14.11 12.38
N ASP A 110 -11.77 13.69 11.54
CA ASP A 110 -10.46 14.32 11.42
C ASP A 110 -10.56 15.73 10.79
N GLU A 111 -11.41 15.91 9.77
CA GLU A 111 -11.75 17.23 9.22
C GLU A 111 -12.27 18.18 10.31
N LYS A 112 -13.20 17.72 11.15
CA LYS A 112 -13.72 18.53 12.27
C LYS A 112 -12.63 18.92 13.27
N ARG A 113 -11.71 18.02 13.58
CA ARG A 113 -10.59 18.30 14.49
C ARG A 113 -9.64 19.34 13.92
N VAL A 114 -9.30 19.23 12.64
CA VAL A 114 -8.44 20.21 11.97
C VAL A 114 -9.10 21.58 11.91
N GLN A 115 -10.40 21.65 11.58
CA GLN A 115 -11.14 22.91 11.58
C GLN A 115 -11.22 23.55 12.97
N ALA A 116 -11.42 22.75 14.01
CA ALA A 116 -11.38 23.23 15.39
C ALA A 116 -10.00 23.81 15.75
N PHE A 117 -8.93 23.07 15.45
CA PHE A 117 -7.55 23.53 15.62
C PHE A 117 -7.30 24.84 14.88
N LEU A 118 -7.62 24.95 13.59
CA LEU A 118 -7.37 26.15 12.79
C LEU A 118 -8.09 27.37 13.37
N LYS A 119 -9.35 27.21 13.78
CA LYS A 119 -10.12 28.27 14.42
C LYS A 119 -9.43 28.78 15.70
N LYS A 120 -8.95 27.87 16.54
CA LYS A 120 -8.21 28.20 17.76
C LYS A 120 -6.86 28.83 17.43
N TYR A 121 -6.12 28.24 16.52
CA TYR A 121 -4.83 28.72 16.03
C TYR A 121 -4.91 30.18 15.57
N PHE A 122 -5.83 30.54 14.67
CA PHE A 122 -5.96 31.92 14.20
C PHE A 122 -6.38 32.88 15.31
N SER A 123 -7.21 32.44 16.25
CA SER A 123 -7.59 33.24 17.41
C SER A 123 -6.40 33.50 18.34
N CYS A 124 -5.63 32.46 18.70
CA CYS A 124 -4.44 32.57 19.55
C CYS A 124 -3.34 33.39 18.86
N LYS A 125 -3.12 33.17 17.56
CA LYS A 125 -2.19 33.95 16.73
C LYS A 125 -2.53 35.45 16.77
N ALA A 126 -3.81 35.80 16.61
CA ALA A 126 -4.26 37.20 16.67
C ALA A 126 -4.08 37.81 18.08
N LYS A 127 -4.41 37.06 19.15
CA LYS A 127 -4.22 37.49 20.55
C LYS A 127 -2.75 37.70 20.90
N ALA A 128 -1.86 36.85 20.39
CA ALA A 128 -0.42 36.97 20.55
C ALA A 128 0.22 38.08 19.68
N GLY A 129 -0.58 38.77 18.85
CA GLY A 129 -0.11 39.87 18.00
C GLY A 129 0.73 39.43 16.80
N LEU A 130 0.76 38.13 16.46
CA LEU A 130 1.56 37.59 15.36
C LEU A 130 0.74 37.66 14.06
N LYS A 131 1.08 38.56 13.14
CA LYS A 131 0.29 38.85 11.94
C LYS A 131 0.67 37.95 10.77
N THR A 132 1.92 37.55 10.67
CA THR A 132 2.46 36.82 9.51
C THR A 132 2.90 35.40 9.85
N GLN A 133 2.97 34.53 8.83
CA GLN A 133 3.53 33.18 8.99
C GLN A 133 5.00 33.21 9.45
N VAL A 134 5.75 34.22 9.03
CA VAL A 134 7.17 34.40 9.41
C VAL A 134 7.30 34.71 10.89
N GLU A 135 6.42 35.57 11.43
CA GLU A 135 6.40 35.90 12.85
C GLU A 135 6.05 34.68 13.70
N VAL A 136 5.05 33.89 13.30
CA VAL A 136 4.71 32.64 14.00
C VAL A 136 5.85 31.63 13.92
N ALA A 137 6.46 31.45 12.75
CA ALA A 137 7.58 30.56 12.56
C ALA A 137 8.75 30.92 13.50
N LYS A 138 9.09 32.22 13.58
CA LYS A 138 10.14 32.73 14.44
C LYS A 138 9.80 32.55 15.93
N ALA A 139 8.59 32.89 16.34
CA ALA A 139 8.13 32.78 17.73
C ALA A 139 8.07 31.32 18.21
N ALA A 140 7.62 30.40 17.35
CA ALA A 140 7.47 28.98 17.68
C ALA A 140 8.74 28.14 17.42
N GLY A 141 9.78 28.70 16.79
CA GLY A 141 10.94 27.92 16.36
C GLY A 141 10.55 26.81 15.37
N LEU A 142 9.73 27.17 14.39
CA LEU A 142 9.27 26.33 13.29
C LEU A 142 9.79 26.89 11.95
N GLY A 143 9.83 26.05 10.92
CA GLY A 143 10.09 26.53 9.56
C GLY A 143 8.86 27.25 8.98
N ARG A 144 9.07 28.27 8.13
CA ARG A 144 7.96 28.97 7.45
C ARG A 144 7.07 27.99 6.67
N THR A 145 7.67 27.06 5.90
CA THR A 145 6.93 26.03 5.17
C THR A 145 6.06 25.18 6.09
N GLN A 146 6.56 24.85 7.28
CA GLN A 146 5.80 24.12 8.27
C GLN A 146 4.57 24.92 8.73
N VAL A 147 4.72 26.23 8.97
CA VAL A 147 3.58 27.11 9.30
C VAL A 147 2.58 27.20 8.15
N THR A 148 3.04 27.27 6.89
CA THR A 148 2.16 27.25 5.73
C THR A 148 1.33 25.96 5.65
N VAL A 149 1.94 24.79 5.89
CA VAL A 149 1.24 23.49 5.93
C VAL A 149 0.27 23.40 7.12
N LEU A 150 0.62 24.00 8.25
CA LEU A 150 -0.29 24.05 9.40
C LEU A 150 -1.53 24.91 9.11
N GLU A 151 -1.33 26.06 8.47
CA GLU A 151 -2.41 26.99 8.11
C GLU A 151 -3.24 26.51 6.91
N SER A 152 -2.74 25.58 6.08
CA SER A 152 -3.53 24.99 4.98
C SER A 152 -4.61 24.02 5.48
N GLY A 153 -4.44 23.47 6.69
CA GLY A 153 -5.39 22.51 7.25
C GLY A 153 -5.35 21.12 6.60
N GLU A 154 -4.29 20.81 5.85
CA GLU A 154 -4.13 19.48 5.25
C GLU A 154 -3.91 18.40 6.32
N HIS A 155 -3.22 18.75 7.42
CA HIS A 155 -2.86 17.80 8.46
C HIS A 155 -2.95 18.40 9.87
N MET A 156 -3.35 17.57 10.84
CA MET A 156 -3.30 17.92 12.26
C MET A 156 -1.83 18.04 12.72
N PRO A 157 -1.46 19.07 13.48
CA PRO A 157 -0.10 19.20 14.00
C PRO A 157 0.22 18.08 14.99
N GLN A 158 1.47 17.62 14.98
CA GLN A 158 1.99 16.71 16.01
C GLN A 158 2.06 17.41 17.37
N GLN A 159 2.03 16.62 18.46
CA GLN A 159 2.07 17.11 19.84
C GLN A 159 3.22 18.09 20.11
N LYS A 160 4.42 17.78 19.61
CA LYS A 160 5.61 18.66 19.77
C LYS A 160 5.43 20.01 19.07
N THR A 161 4.73 20.03 17.94
CA THR A 161 4.40 21.27 17.22
C THR A 161 3.34 22.07 17.97
N LEU A 162 2.31 21.41 18.52
CA LEU A 162 1.31 22.06 19.37
C LEU A 162 1.96 22.72 20.59
N GLN A 163 2.90 22.05 21.27
CA GLN A 163 3.63 22.63 22.41
C GLN A 163 4.43 23.88 22.02
N LYS A 164 5.10 23.84 20.86
CA LYS A 164 5.85 25.00 20.34
C LYS A 164 4.92 26.18 20.02
N LEU A 165 3.78 25.91 19.40
CA LEU A 165 2.78 26.94 19.09
C LEU A 165 2.14 27.51 20.36
N ALA A 166 1.78 26.67 21.32
CA ALA A 166 1.23 27.07 22.61
C ALA A 166 2.20 28.01 23.35
N LYS A 167 3.49 27.64 23.39
CA LYS A 167 4.55 28.50 23.95
C LYS A 167 4.68 29.82 23.20
N ALA A 168 4.60 29.82 21.88
CA ALA A 168 4.69 31.03 21.06
C ALA A 168 3.49 31.97 21.23
N PHE A 169 2.32 31.41 21.54
CA PHE A 169 1.09 32.16 21.77
C PHE A 169 0.83 32.46 23.25
N GLU A 170 1.71 31.99 24.14
CA GLU A 170 1.58 32.12 25.60
C GLU A 170 0.26 31.54 26.16
N VAL A 171 -0.17 30.41 25.60
CA VAL A 171 -1.39 29.68 26.01
C VAL A 171 -1.07 28.24 26.41
N ASP A 172 -2.01 27.56 27.05
CA ASP A 172 -1.93 26.11 27.25
C ASP A 172 -2.20 25.34 25.94
N VAL A 173 -1.62 24.15 25.80
CA VAL A 173 -1.81 23.29 24.61
C VAL A 173 -3.29 22.94 24.40
N THR A 174 -4.07 22.82 25.48
CA THR A 174 -5.51 22.55 25.42
C THR A 174 -6.31 23.67 24.76
N GLU A 175 -5.80 24.91 24.74
CA GLU A 175 -6.48 26.01 24.04
C GLU A 175 -6.38 25.91 22.51
N LEU A 176 -5.43 25.12 22.00
CA LEU A 176 -5.24 24.85 20.58
C LEU A 176 -6.01 23.61 20.09
N MET A 177 -6.68 22.87 20.99
CA MET A 177 -7.51 21.71 20.65
C MET A 177 -9.00 22.03 20.70
#